data_AF-A0A450RVH6-F1
#
_entry.id   AF-A0A450RVH6-F1
#
_cell.length_a   1.000
_cell.length_b   1.000
_cell.length_c   1.000
_cell.angle_alpha   90.00
_cell.angle_beta   90.00
_cell.angle_gamma   90.00
#
_symmetry.space_group_name_H-M   'P 1'
#
loop_
_entity.id
_entity.type
_entity.pdbx_description
1 polymer ?
#
loop_
_entity_poly.entity_id
_entity_poly.type
_entity_poly.pdbx_seq_one_letter_code
_entity_poly.pdbx_strand_id
1 'polypeptide(L)'
;MSYLSRFPRCLAFGCQAIPARGGETFFFDNLSLTREILQTDIGQRFRKDGVRYVRNLTDATGSDDIVYKHWQDAFGVSTCEEMENLARRENWTLEWKENGRARISYWREAYEYNEALEENLFFVNLSLLGAYFDDWHPFHTLPYEARPFNVVHGDGTPFTEPETEYLVRVFNNHCLPIFRKPGWIAILDNERWAHARPPFTLQPGEIRKLGAMMGNPRDRVGARF
;
A
#
# COMPACT_ATOMS: atom_id res chain seq x y z
N MET A 1 5.58 -0.18 -0.40
CA MET A 1 5.95 0.81 0.65
C MET A 1 5.90 2.25 0.13
N SER A 2 5.01 2.57 -0.80
CA SER A 2 4.87 3.94 -1.33
C SER A 2 4.28 4.93 -0.32
N TYR A 3 3.69 4.44 0.78
CA TYR A 3 3.16 5.25 1.87
C TYR A 3 4.24 5.82 2.81
N LEU A 4 5.52 5.43 2.67
CA LEU A 4 6.62 5.92 3.49
C LEU A 4 7.35 7.10 2.82
N SER A 5 7.96 7.96 3.63
CA SER A 5 8.84 9.07 3.16
C SER A 5 10.12 8.55 2.51
N ARG A 6 10.57 7.36 2.92
CA ARG A 6 11.73 6.66 2.38
C ARG A 6 11.34 5.24 1.98
N PHE A 7 11.67 4.83 0.76
CA PHE A 7 11.25 3.56 0.18
C PHE A 7 12.40 2.88 -0.57
N PRO A 8 12.40 1.54 -0.73
CA PRO A 8 13.40 0.88 -1.58
C PRO A 8 13.14 1.18 -3.04
N ARG A 9 14.12 1.73 -3.75
CA ARG A 9 14.02 1.95 -5.19
C ARG A 9 14.11 0.65 -5.96
N CYS A 10 14.93 -0.29 -5.49
CA CYS A 10 15.13 -1.58 -6.15
C CYS A 10 14.39 -2.69 -5.41
N LEU A 11 13.61 -3.46 -6.15
CA LEU A 11 13.04 -4.71 -5.69
C LEU A 11 13.56 -5.86 -6.53
N ALA A 12 13.83 -6.99 -5.89
CA ALA A 12 14.06 -8.24 -6.57
C ALA A 12 13.18 -9.33 -5.97
N PHE A 13 12.62 -10.17 -6.83
CA PHE A 13 11.80 -11.30 -6.45
C PHE A 13 12.35 -12.57 -7.10
N GLY A 14 12.46 -13.66 -6.35
CA GLY A 14 12.93 -14.95 -6.83
C GLY A 14 11.91 -16.06 -6.58
N CYS A 15 11.54 -16.81 -7.61
CA CYS A 15 10.56 -17.88 -7.50
C CYS A 15 11.22 -19.23 -7.19
N GLN A 16 11.01 -19.75 -5.98
CA GLN A 16 11.48 -21.08 -5.60
C GLN A 16 10.41 -22.15 -5.86
N ALA A 17 9.14 -21.84 -5.62
CA ALA A 17 8.01 -22.73 -5.89
C ALA A 17 6.73 -21.91 -6.18
N ILE A 18 5.89 -22.39 -7.09
CA ILE A 18 4.60 -21.79 -7.45
C ILE A 18 3.61 -22.89 -7.80
N PRO A 19 2.33 -22.79 -7.41
CA PRO A 19 1.29 -23.76 -7.80
C PRO A 19 1.04 -23.74 -9.31
N ALA A 20 0.34 -24.76 -9.82
CA ALA A 20 0.05 -24.87 -11.25
C ALA A 20 -0.98 -23.83 -11.73
N ARG A 21 -1.81 -23.31 -10.82
CA ARG A 21 -2.80 -22.25 -11.06
C ARG A 21 -2.85 -21.29 -9.87
N GLY A 22 -2.95 -20.00 -10.14
CA GLY A 22 -3.02 -18.98 -9.10
C GLY A 22 -1.65 -18.73 -8.45
N GLY A 23 -1.62 -17.83 -7.47
CA GLY A 23 -0.40 -17.51 -6.74
C GLY A 23 0.63 -16.71 -7.55
N GLU A 24 0.30 -16.27 -8.77
CA GLU A 24 1.13 -15.39 -9.55
C GLU A 24 1.37 -14.07 -8.80
N THR A 25 2.52 -13.45 -9.07
CA THR A 25 2.74 -12.05 -8.71
C THR A 25 2.52 -11.23 -9.96
N PHE A 26 1.60 -10.29 -9.87
CA PHE A 26 1.28 -9.35 -10.93
C PHE A 26 2.13 -8.12 -10.74
N PHE A 27 2.72 -7.65 -11.83
CA PHE A 27 3.31 -6.32 -11.90
C PHE A 27 2.43 -5.41 -12.73
N PHE A 28 2.39 -4.15 -12.33
CA PHE A 28 1.56 -3.12 -12.91
C PHE A 28 2.49 -2.02 -13.44
N ASP A 29 2.33 -1.65 -14.72
CA ASP A 29 3.17 -0.61 -15.33
C ASP A 29 2.70 0.77 -14.88
N ASN A 30 3.37 1.34 -13.87
CA ASN A 30 3.02 2.65 -13.34
C ASN A 30 3.09 3.73 -14.41
N LEU A 31 3.95 3.63 -15.42
CA LEU A 31 4.03 4.64 -16.47
C LEU A 31 2.73 4.72 -17.28
N SER A 32 2.25 3.58 -17.77
CA SER A 32 1.04 3.51 -18.59
C SER A 32 -0.21 3.85 -17.80
N LEU A 33 -0.37 3.31 -16.58
CA LEU A 33 -1.52 3.66 -15.74
C LEU A 33 -1.52 5.13 -15.30
N THR A 34 -0.35 5.75 -15.11
CA THR A 34 -0.29 7.17 -14.71
C THR A 34 -0.81 8.05 -15.83
N ARG A 35 -0.40 7.77 -17.07
CA ARG A 35 -0.84 8.52 -18.24
C ARG A 35 -2.36 8.44 -18.40
N GLU A 36 -2.96 7.28 -18.14
CA GLU A 36 -4.42 7.10 -18.16
C GLU A 36 -5.11 7.84 -17.00
N ILE A 37 -4.64 7.64 -15.76
CA ILE A 37 -5.21 8.30 -14.57
C ILE A 37 -5.20 9.82 -14.72
N LEU A 38 -4.11 10.41 -15.21
CA LEU A 38 -4.00 11.86 -15.38
C LEU A 38 -5.02 12.45 -16.38
N GLN A 39 -5.66 11.66 -17.23
CA GLN A 39 -6.73 12.18 -18.11
C GLN A 39 -8.08 12.35 -17.41
N THR A 40 -8.16 12.08 -16.11
CA THR A 40 -9.42 12.07 -15.36
C THR A 40 -9.44 13.07 -14.21
N ASP A 41 -10.63 13.45 -13.77
CA ASP A 41 -10.82 14.36 -12.63
C ASP A 41 -10.20 13.81 -11.34
N ILE A 42 -10.34 12.50 -11.08
CA ILE A 42 -9.70 11.86 -9.92
C ILE A 42 -8.17 11.94 -10.02
N GLY A 43 -7.60 11.76 -11.22
CA GLY A 43 -6.16 11.89 -11.42
C GLY A 43 -5.64 13.31 -11.20
N GLN A 44 -6.39 14.31 -11.64
CA GLN A 44 -6.07 15.72 -11.37
C GLN A 44 -6.25 16.08 -9.89
N ARG A 45 -7.27 15.52 -9.23
CA ARG A 45 -7.45 15.65 -7.79
C ARG A 45 -6.27 15.05 -7.03
N PHE A 46 -5.82 13.85 -7.38
CA PHE A 46 -4.61 13.26 -6.81
C PHE A 46 -3.37 14.14 -7.00
N ARG A 47 -3.26 14.84 -8.13
CA ARG A 47 -2.11 15.71 -8.42
C ARG A 47 -2.13 16.94 -7.51
N LYS A 48 -3.31 17.51 -7.29
CA LYS A 48 -3.48 18.71 -6.47
C LYS A 48 -3.43 18.39 -4.98
N ASP A 49 -4.20 17.39 -4.56
CA ASP A 49 -4.52 17.15 -3.17
C ASP A 49 -3.76 15.97 -2.59
N GLY A 50 -3.09 15.13 -3.38
CA GLY A 50 -2.42 13.92 -2.89
C GLY A 50 -3.39 12.89 -2.29
N VAL A 51 -2.89 12.07 -1.38
CA VAL A 51 -3.67 11.07 -0.63
C VAL A 51 -3.37 11.15 0.86
N ARG A 52 -4.30 10.68 1.68
CA ARG A 52 -4.10 10.53 3.12
C ARG A 52 -4.22 9.07 3.51
N TYR A 53 -3.20 8.57 4.18
CA TYR A 53 -3.23 7.26 4.81
C TYR A 53 -3.77 7.39 6.22
N VAL A 54 -4.68 6.49 6.60
CA VAL A 54 -5.23 6.36 7.94
C VAL A 54 -4.92 4.96 8.45
N ARG A 55 -4.44 4.84 9.68
CA ARG A 55 -4.12 3.57 10.34
C ARG A 55 -4.78 3.56 11.71
N ASN A 56 -5.59 2.55 11.97
CA ASN A 56 -6.15 2.27 13.29
C ASN A 56 -5.43 1.04 13.84
N LEU A 57 -4.71 1.22 14.94
CA LEU A 57 -3.82 0.21 15.51
C LEU A 57 -4.19 -0.03 16.96
N THR A 58 -4.18 -1.30 17.36
CA THR A 58 -4.45 -1.70 18.73
C THR A 58 -3.22 -1.53 19.61
N ASP A 59 -3.40 -1.51 20.92
CA ASP A 59 -2.30 -1.57 21.88
C ASP A 59 -1.98 -3.02 22.19
N ALA A 60 -0.69 -3.39 22.23
CA ALA A 60 -0.27 -4.73 22.67
C ALA A 60 -0.64 -5.05 24.12
N THR A 61 -0.88 -4.04 24.95
CA THR A 61 -1.30 -4.16 26.35
C THR A 61 -2.81 -3.98 26.55
N GLY A 62 -3.53 -3.64 25.48
CA GLY A 62 -4.98 -3.45 25.49
C GLY A 62 -5.76 -4.77 25.46
N SER A 63 -7.08 -4.67 25.64
CA SER A 63 -8.01 -5.81 25.61
C SER A 63 -8.99 -5.68 24.44
N ASP A 64 -8.47 -5.49 23.22
CA ASP A 64 -9.28 -5.36 22.02
C ASP A 64 -9.68 -6.73 21.45
N ASP A 65 -10.96 -6.90 21.11
CA ASP A 65 -11.50 -8.14 20.52
C ASP A 65 -11.08 -8.34 19.05
N ILE A 66 -10.84 -7.24 18.34
CA ILE A 66 -10.48 -7.23 16.92
C ILE A 66 -9.09 -6.62 16.76
N VAL A 67 -8.10 -7.50 16.56
CA VAL A 67 -6.69 -7.12 16.44
C VAL A 67 -6.19 -7.43 15.04
N TYR A 68 -5.76 -6.39 14.32
CA TYR A 68 -5.02 -6.54 13.07
C TYR A 68 -3.51 -6.40 13.29
N LYS A 69 -3.10 -5.29 13.91
CA LYS A 69 -1.69 -5.00 14.20
C LYS A 69 -1.58 -4.00 15.34
N HIS A 70 -0.64 -4.26 16.25
CA HIS A 70 -0.32 -3.35 17.33
C HIS A 70 0.55 -2.18 16.86
N TRP A 71 0.39 -1.00 17.46
CA TRP A 71 1.23 0.15 17.10
C TRP A 71 2.70 -0.08 17.44
N GLN A 72 2.98 -0.85 18.49
CA GLN A 72 4.33 -1.25 18.88
C GLN A 72 5.04 -1.99 17.74
N ASP A 73 4.40 -3.03 17.19
CA ASP A 73 4.93 -3.83 16.08
C ASP A 73 4.93 -3.07 14.74
N ALA A 74 4.01 -2.12 14.59
CA ALA A 74 3.89 -1.35 13.36
C ALA A 74 5.06 -0.38 13.17
N PHE A 75 5.54 0.20 14.27
CA PHE A 75 6.53 1.28 14.24
C PHE A 75 7.83 0.98 14.99
N GLY A 76 7.92 -0.16 15.69
CA GLY A 76 9.10 -0.54 16.46
C GLY A 76 9.34 0.37 17.67
N VAL A 77 8.25 0.80 18.32
CA VAL A 77 8.27 1.63 19.55
C VAL A 77 7.55 0.88 20.66
N SER A 78 7.85 1.19 21.92
CA SER A 78 7.32 0.48 23.10
C SER A 78 6.42 1.34 23.98
N THR A 79 6.51 2.68 23.88
CA THR A 79 5.77 3.60 24.76
C THR A 79 4.95 4.64 23.98
N CYS A 80 3.93 5.20 24.62
CA CYS A 80 3.13 6.29 24.04
C CYS A 80 4.01 7.51 23.73
N GLU A 81 4.97 7.84 24.59
CA GLU A 81 5.90 8.96 24.38
C GLU A 81 6.78 8.76 23.13
N GLU A 82 7.32 7.55 22.93
CA GLU A 82 8.08 7.22 21.72
C GLU A 82 7.21 7.34 20.47
N MET A 83 5.95 6.91 20.53
CA MET A 83 4.99 7.01 19.43
C MET A 83 4.64 8.48 19.12
N GLU A 84 4.45 9.31 20.13
CA GLU A 84 4.20 10.75 19.96
C GLU A 84 5.41 11.50 19.39
N ASN A 85 6.61 11.14 19.84
CA ASN A 85 7.86 11.68 19.31
C ASN A 85 8.05 11.28 17.84
N LEU A 86 7.75 10.02 17.49
CA LEU A 86 7.75 9.53 16.12
C LEU A 86 6.75 10.30 15.25
N ALA A 87 5.50 10.45 15.72
CA ALA A 87 4.46 11.16 14.99
C ALA A 87 4.84 12.63 14.75
N ARG A 88 5.41 13.32 15.75
CA ARG A 88 5.94 14.69 15.59
C ARG A 88 7.07 14.76 14.56
N ARG A 89 8.03 13.84 14.61
CA ARG A 89 9.16 13.80 13.67
C ARG A 89 8.71 13.60 12.22
N GLU A 90 7.75 12.70 12.01
CA GLU A 90 7.25 12.35 10.67
C GLU A 90 6.11 13.26 10.18
N ASN A 91 5.72 14.26 10.99
CA ASN A 91 4.59 15.16 10.75
C ASN A 91 3.26 14.39 10.52
N TRP A 92 2.98 13.44 11.41
CA TRP A 92 1.74 12.68 11.43
C TRP A 92 0.77 13.24 12.44
N THR A 93 -0.52 13.16 12.14
CA THR A 93 -1.56 13.33 13.15
C THR A 93 -1.68 12.02 13.91
N LEU A 94 -1.45 12.05 15.22
CA LEU A 94 -1.69 10.94 16.14
C LEU A 94 -2.86 11.30 17.06
N GLU A 95 -3.80 10.39 17.17
CA GLU A 95 -4.93 10.47 18.07
C GLU A 95 -5.00 9.19 18.90
N TRP A 96 -4.89 9.32 20.22
CA TRP A 96 -5.13 8.23 21.14
C TRP A 96 -6.64 8.00 21.29
N LYS A 97 -7.04 6.74 21.22
CA LYS A 97 -8.42 6.26 21.38
C LYS A 97 -8.50 5.41 22.65
N GLU A 98 -9.73 4.99 22.98
CA GLU A 98 -9.98 4.06 24.08
C GLU A 98 -9.13 2.79 23.96
N ASN A 99 -8.81 2.17 25.10
CA ASN A 99 -7.95 0.98 25.24
C ASN A 99 -6.50 1.18 24.74
N GLY A 100 -6.00 2.41 24.70
CA GLY A 100 -4.63 2.70 24.25
C GLY A 100 -4.45 2.58 22.72
N ARG A 101 -5.55 2.44 21.97
CA ARG A 101 -5.51 2.35 20.50
C ARG A 101 -4.95 3.66 19.91
N ALA A 102 -4.17 3.53 18.85
CA ALA A 102 -3.61 4.65 18.12
C ALA A 102 -4.29 4.80 16.75
N ARG A 103 -4.87 5.97 16.50
CA ARG A 103 -5.28 6.39 15.16
C ARG A 103 -4.24 7.36 14.61
N ILE A 104 -3.66 7.00 13.47
CA ILE A 104 -2.61 7.78 12.82
C ILE A 104 -3.10 8.19 11.44
N SER A 105 -2.90 9.45 11.08
CA SER A 105 -3.10 9.90 9.70
C SER A 105 -1.95 10.74 9.19
N TYR A 106 -1.62 10.58 7.92
CA TYR A 106 -0.58 11.36 7.27
C TYR A 106 -0.82 11.50 5.78
N TRP A 107 -0.40 12.65 5.25
CA TRP A 107 -0.52 13.01 3.85
C TRP A 107 0.69 12.55 3.05
N ARG A 108 0.47 12.18 1.78
CA ARG A 108 1.51 11.85 0.80
C ARG A 108 1.10 12.35 -0.59
N GLU A 109 2.08 12.76 -1.38
CA GLU A 109 1.91 12.99 -2.81
C GLU A 109 1.43 11.70 -3.48
N ALA A 110 0.41 11.79 -4.33
CA ALA A 110 -0.06 10.63 -5.08
C ALA A 110 0.90 10.24 -6.23
N TYR A 111 1.76 11.16 -6.67
CA TYR A 111 2.72 10.95 -7.74
C TYR A 111 4.15 11.14 -7.26
N GLU A 112 5.07 10.37 -7.82
CA GLU A 112 6.51 10.42 -7.56
C GLU A 112 7.27 10.61 -8.87
N TYR A 113 8.24 11.51 -8.89
CA TYR A 113 9.09 11.71 -10.07
C TYR A 113 10.16 10.62 -10.19
N ASN A 114 10.10 9.85 -11.27
CA ASN A 114 11.12 8.87 -11.62
C ASN A 114 12.18 9.50 -12.52
N GLU A 115 13.40 9.63 -12.00
CA GLU A 115 14.52 10.28 -12.71
C GLU A 115 14.98 9.53 -13.96
N ALA A 116 14.86 8.19 -13.98
CA ALA A 116 15.33 7.39 -15.12
C ALA A 116 14.37 7.45 -16.32
N LEU A 117 13.09 7.68 -16.05
CA LEU A 117 12.05 7.86 -17.07
C LEU A 117 11.78 9.34 -17.38
N GLU A 118 12.26 10.25 -16.54
CA GLU A 118 11.94 11.68 -16.56
C GLU A 118 10.42 11.96 -16.49
N GLU A 119 9.69 11.10 -15.79
CA GLU A 119 8.22 11.07 -15.76
C GLU A 119 7.71 11.03 -14.31
N ASN A 120 6.54 11.63 -14.08
CA ASN A 120 5.80 11.43 -12.83
C ASN A 120 5.04 10.11 -12.89
N LEU A 121 5.04 9.34 -11.80
CA LEU A 121 4.39 8.04 -11.71
C LEU A 121 3.42 8.00 -10.52
N PHE A 122 2.23 7.48 -10.74
CA PHE A 122 1.22 7.25 -9.71
C PHE A 122 1.77 6.23 -8.72
N PHE A 123 2.01 6.69 -7.50
CA PHE A 123 2.75 5.98 -6.47
C PHE A 123 1.94 5.91 -5.18
N VAL A 124 0.72 5.40 -5.29
CA VAL A 124 -0.21 5.19 -4.17
C VAL A 124 -0.38 3.70 -3.92
N ASN A 125 -0.24 3.28 -2.67
CA ASN A 125 -0.57 1.89 -2.32
C ASN A 125 -2.09 1.69 -2.17
N LEU A 126 -2.75 1.28 -3.25
CA LEU A 126 -4.19 0.96 -3.24
C LEU A 126 -4.52 -0.32 -2.45
N SER A 127 -3.54 -1.16 -2.12
CA SER A 127 -3.77 -2.31 -1.21
C SER A 127 -4.14 -1.86 0.21
N LEU A 128 -4.02 -0.57 0.52
CA LEU A 128 -4.42 0.03 1.80
C LEU A 128 -5.82 0.68 1.73
N LEU A 129 -6.60 0.41 0.70
CA LEU A 129 -8.02 0.77 0.69
C LEU A 129 -8.75 -0.01 1.77
N GLY A 130 -9.68 0.66 2.46
CA GLY A 130 -10.53 0.03 3.47
C GLY A 130 -11.30 -1.16 2.91
N ALA A 131 -11.62 -1.15 1.60
CA ALA A 131 -12.28 -2.22 0.87
C ALA A 131 -11.52 -3.56 0.92
N TYR A 132 -10.22 -3.53 1.21
CA TYR A 132 -9.42 -4.74 1.46
C TYR A 132 -10.04 -5.65 2.54
N PHE A 133 -10.80 -5.08 3.48
CA PHE A 133 -11.43 -5.81 4.57
C PHE A 133 -12.89 -6.22 4.29
N ASP A 134 -13.46 -5.94 3.11
CA ASP A 134 -14.87 -6.22 2.82
C ASP A 134 -15.23 -7.71 2.98
N ASP A 135 -14.31 -8.61 2.61
CA ASP A 135 -14.52 -10.05 2.70
C ASP A 135 -13.81 -10.69 3.91
N TRP A 136 -13.23 -9.88 4.81
CA TRP A 136 -12.40 -10.40 5.92
C TRP A 136 -13.11 -10.25 7.27
N HIS A 137 -13.67 -11.35 7.79
CA HIS A 137 -14.18 -11.39 9.17
C HIS A 137 -13.05 -11.35 10.22
N PRO A 138 -13.16 -10.58 11.31
CA PRO A 138 -14.31 -9.76 11.72
C PRO A 138 -14.29 -8.31 11.17
N PHE A 139 -13.26 -7.90 10.44
CA PHE A 139 -13.09 -6.51 10.01
C PHE A 139 -14.20 -5.97 9.09
N HIS A 140 -14.86 -6.83 8.32
CA HIS A 140 -15.97 -6.42 7.45
C HIS A 140 -17.18 -5.87 8.24
N THR A 141 -17.32 -6.22 9.53
CA THR A 141 -18.42 -5.72 10.37
C THR A 141 -18.16 -4.32 10.90
N LEU A 142 -16.91 -3.84 10.80
CA LEU A 142 -16.53 -2.50 11.22
C LEU A 142 -16.89 -1.47 10.14
N PRO A 143 -17.29 -0.25 10.55
CA PRO A 143 -17.42 0.85 9.60
C PRO A 143 -16.03 1.19 9.00
N TYR A 144 -16.03 1.72 7.78
CA TYR A 144 -14.81 1.88 6.98
C TYR A 144 -13.71 2.69 7.69
N GLU A 145 -14.09 3.73 8.42
CA GLU A 145 -13.20 4.60 9.18
C GLU A 145 -12.59 3.95 10.43
N ALA A 146 -13.16 2.84 10.91
CA ALA A 146 -12.67 2.04 12.03
C ALA A 146 -11.88 0.81 11.59
N ARG A 147 -11.87 0.49 10.29
CA ARG A 147 -11.06 -0.60 9.75
C ARG A 147 -9.56 -0.34 9.98
N PRO A 148 -8.72 -1.39 10.05
CA PRO A 148 -7.31 -1.24 10.44
C PRO A 148 -6.51 -0.23 9.62
N PHE A 149 -6.88 -0.04 8.36
CA PHE A 149 -6.32 1.01 7.53
C PHE A 149 -7.31 1.48 6.47
N ASN A 150 -7.08 2.69 5.97
CA ASN A 150 -7.70 3.19 4.76
C ASN A 150 -6.75 4.16 4.04
N VAL A 151 -6.92 4.32 2.73
CA VAL A 151 -6.35 5.42 1.96
C VAL A 151 -7.52 6.22 1.39
N VAL A 152 -7.48 7.53 1.60
CA VAL A 152 -8.53 8.48 1.21
C VAL A 152 -7.91 9.64 0.44
N HIS A 153 -8.73 10.53 -0.11
CA HIS A 153 -8.23 11.75 -0.76
C HIS A 153 -7.41 12.58 0.25
N GLY A 154 -6.45 13.38 -0.21
CA GLY A 154 -5.56 14.09 0.72
C GLY A 154 -6.28 15.08 1.65
N ASP A 155 -7.44 15.59 1.24
CA ASP A 155 -8.37 16.38 2.06
C ASP A 155 -9.09 15.57 3.16
N GLY A 156 -8.96 14.24 3.15
CA GLY A 156 -9.56 13.33 4.11
C GLY A 156 -10.89 12.72 3.67
N THR A 157 -11.45 13.14 2.54
CA THR A 157 -12.71 12.56 2.03
C THR A 157 -12.49 11.15 1.47
N PRO A 158 -13.38 10.18 1.75
CA PRO A 158 -13.26 8.83 1.21
C PRO A 158 -13.28 8.81 -0.32
N PHE A 159 -12.62 7.83 -0.93
CA PHE A 159 -12.86 7.53 -2.33
C PHE A 159 -14.30 7.04 -2.48
N THR A 160 -14.96 7.52 -3.52
CA THR A 160 -16.27 6.99 -3.90
C THR A 160 -16.12 5.58 -4.49
N GLU A 161 -17.21 4.82 -4.51
CA GLU A 161 -17.23 3.50 -5.14
C GLU A 161 -16.85 3.57 -6.63
N PRO A 162 -17.40 4.48 -7.46
CA PRO A 162 -16.96 4.63 -8.86
C PRO A 162 -15.48 4.99 -9.04
N GLU A 163 -14.92 5.82 -8.15
CA GLU A 163 -13.49 6.14 -8.14
C GLU A 163 -12.64 4.88 -7.84
N THR A 164 -13.08 4.07 -6.88
CA THR A 164 -12.40 2.83 -6.48
C THR A 164 -12.45 1.80 -7.60
N GLU A 165 -13.63 1.58 -8.20
CA GLU A 165 -13.82 0.67 -9.35
C GLU A 165 -12.99 1.11 -10.56
N TYR A 166 -12.95 2.42 -10.84
CA TYR A 166 -12.12 3.00 -11.88
C TYR A 166 -10.65 2.64 -11.66
N LEU A 167 -10.12 2.91 -10.47
CA LEU A 167 -8.72 2.64 -10.13
C LEU A 167 -8.38 1.16 -10.25
N VAL A 168 -9.22 0.27 -9.72
CA VAL A 168 -9.04 -1.18 -9.85
C VAL A 168 -9.01 -1.60 -11.32
N ARG A 169 -9.92 -1.06 -12.13
CA ARG A 169 -9.95 -1.34 -13.58
C ARG A 169 -8.68 -0.89 -14.29
N VAL A 170 -8.19 0.33 -14.02
CA VAL A 170 -6.94 0.82 -14.61
C VAL A 170 -5.78 -0.11 -14.26
N PHE A 171 -5.64 -0.49 -12.99
CA PHE A 171 -4.59 -1.44 -12.59
C PHE A 171 -4.74 -2.77 -13.33
N ASN A 172 -5.96 -3.33 -13.42
CA ASN A 172 -6.19 -4.57 -14.16
C ASN A 172 -5.86 -4.48 -15.66
N ASN A 173 -6.08 -3.32 -16.29
CA ASN A 173 -5.76 -3.10 -17.70
C ASN A 173 -4.24 -3.03 -17.97
N HIS A 174 -3.45 -2.64 -16.96
CA HIS A 174 -2.01 -2.43 -17.07
C HIS A 174 -1.19 -3.44 -16.28
N CYS A 175 -1.70 -4.67 -16.09
CA CYS A 175 -1.05 -5.71 -15.30
C CYS A 175 -0.56 -6.91 -16.12
N LEU A 176 0.52 -7.54 -15.64
CA LEU A 176 1.09 -8.75 -16.22
C LEU A 176 1.56 -9.73 -15.13
N PRO A 177 1.24 -11.03 -15.23
CA PRO A 177 1.76 -12.05 -14.33
C PRO A 177 3.19 -12.46 -14.75
N ILE A 178 4.14 -12.40 -13.82
CA ILE A 178 5.57 -12.64 -14.13
C ILE A 178 6.03 -14.05 -13.74
N PHE A 179 5.82 -14.47 -12.50
CA PHE A 179 6.30 -15.79 -12.07
C PHE A 179 5.42 -16.89 -12.64
N ARG A 180 5.96 -17.64 -13.60
CA ARG A 180 5.29 -18.80 -14.21
C ARG A 180 5.93 -20.14 -13.87
N LYS A 181 7.19 -20.13 -13.42
CA LYS A 181 7.91 -21.35 -13.02
C LYS A 181 9.03 -21.06 -12.00
N PRO A 182 9.45 -22.07 -11.22
CA PRO A 182 10.65 -21.97 -10.38
C PRO A 182 11.89 -21.53 -11.16
N GLY A 183 12.80 -20.83 -10.46
CA GLY A 183 14.06 -20.32 -10.99
C GLY A 183 13.97 -18.92 -11.64
N TRP A 184 12.77 -18.37 -11.80
CA TRP A 184 12.61 -17.01 -12.33
C TRP A 184 13.01 -15.97 -11.29
N ILE A 185 13.79 -14.97 -11.74
CA ILE A 185 14.17 -13.80 -10.94
C ILE A 185 13.69 -12.57 -11.70
N ALA A 186 13.01 -11.66 -11.01
CA ALA A 186 12.64 -10.36 -11.54
C ALA A 186 13.30 -9.27 -10.69
N ILE A 187 13.92 -8.29 -11.34
CA ILE A 187 14.54 -7.11 -10.72
C ILE A 187 13.86 -5.88 -11.31
N LEU A 188 13.33 -5.02 -10.45
CA LEU A 188 12.42 -3.94 -10.83
C LEU A 188 12.85 -2.62 -10.17
N ASP A 189 12.64 -1.55 -10.92
CA ASP A 189 12.43 -0.22 -10.36
C ASP A 189 11.03 -0.20 -9.70
N ASN A 190 11.01 0.00 -8.38
CA ASN A 190 9.80 -0.04 -7.55
C ASN A 190 8.86 1.16 -7.79
N GLU A 191 9.36 2.26 -8.36
CA GLU A 191 8.52 3.40 -8.75
C GLU A 191 7.81 3.09 -10.07
N ARG A 192 8.49 2.40 -10.99
CA ARG A 192 7.93 2.00 -12.29
C ARG A 192 6.96 0.83 -12.17
N TRP A 193 7.26 -0.15 -11.33
CA TRP A 193 6.49 -1.38 -11.25
C TRP A 193 5.86 -1.54 -9.89
N ALA A 194 4.56 -1.23 -9.79
CA ALA A 194 3.76 -1.70 -8.67
C ALA A 194 3.56 -3.21 -8.77
N HIS A 195 3.23 -3.85 -7.66
CA HIS A 195 3.08 -5.30 -7.60
C HIS A 195 2.00 -5.71 -6.61
N ALA A 196 1.34 -6.82 -6.92
CA ALA A 196 0.33 -7.43 -6.06
C ALA A 196 0.30 -8.93 -6.25
N ARG A 197 -0.35 -9.59 -5.30
CA ARG A 197 -0.64 -11.02 -5.38
C ARG A 197 -2.13 -11.22 -5.10
N PRO A 198 -2.91 -11.56 -6.12
CA PRO A 198 -4.31 -11.94 -5.93
C PRO A 198 -4.45 -13.07 -4.89
N PRO A 199 -5.63 -13.19 -4.25
CA PRO A 199 -5.93 -14.35 -3.42
C PRO A 199 -5.83 -15.62 -4.27
N PHE A 200 -5.38 -16.72 -3.65
CA PHE A 200 -5.28 -18.03 -4.27
C PHE A 200 -5.37 -19.10 -3.19
N THR A 201 -5.76 -20.30 -3.59
CA THR A 201 -5.86 -21.46 -2.70
C THR A 201 -4.90 -22.53 -3.18
N LEU A 202 -4.06 -23.03 -2.27
CA LEU A 202 -3.19 -24.17 -2.55
C LEU A 202 -3.99 -25.47 -2.44
N GLN A 203 -3.85 -26.34 -3.42
CA GLN A 203 -4.29 -27.72 -3.31
C GLN A 203 -3.35 -28.52 -2.40
N PRO A 204 -3.78 -29.67 -1.84
CA PRO A 204 -2.91 -30.52 -1.04
C PRO A 204 -1.60 -30.85 -1.77
N GLY A 205 -0.47 -30.51 -1.14
CA GLY A 205 0.87 -30.73 -1.69
C GLY A 205 1.42 -29.61 -2.58
N GLU A 206 0.61 -28.61 -2.94
CA GLU A 206 1.12 -27.43 -3.65
C GLU A 206 1.87 -26.49 -2.70
N ILE A 207 2.92 -25.84 -3.22
CA ILE A 207 3.75 -24.91 -2.47
C ILE A 207 3.90 -23.62 -3.27
N ARG A 208 3.77 -22.49 -2.58
CA ARG A 208 4.20 -21.19 -3.08
C ARG A 208 5.33 -20.64 -2.20
N LYS A 209 6.51 -20.46 -2.78
CA LYS A 209 7.66 -19.90 -2.10
C LYS A 209 8.38 -18.90 -2.99
N LEU A 210 8.32 -17.64 -2.61
CA LEU A 210 9.05 -16.54 -3.24
C LEU A 210 10.04 -15.94 -2.25
N GLY A 211 11.24 -15.63 -2.71
CA GLY A 211 12.15 -14.72 -2.04
C GLY A 211 11.92 -13.28 -2.50
N ALA A 212 12.11 -12.32 -1.61
CA ALA A 212 12.10 -10.90 -1.95
C ALA A 212 13.35 -10.23 -1.35
N MET A 213 13.95 -9.32 -2.11
CA MET A 213 15.04 -8.48 -1.67
C MET A 213 14.70 -7.04 -1.99
N MET A 214 15.06 -6.13 -1.08
CA MET A 214 14.79 -4.71 -1.18
C MET A 214 16.10 -3.99 -0.99
N GLY A 215 16.38 -3.01 -1.86
CA GLY A 215 17.65 -2.32 -1.84
C GLY A 215 17.55 -0.90 -2.37
N ASN A 216 18.66 -0.18 -2.25
CA ASN A 216 18.79 1.20 -2.69
C ASN A 216 17.67 2.11 -2.12
N PRO A 217 17.57 2.26 -0.79
CA PRO A 217 16.54 3.08 -0.17
C PRO A 217 16.78 4.56 -0.50
N ARG A 218 15.74 5.22 -1.02
CA ARG A 218 15.74 6.65 -1.35
C ARG A 218 14.61 7.38 -0.66
N ASP A 219 14.81 8.66 -0.43
CA ASP A 219 13.74 9.55 0.00
C ASP A 219 12.86 9.92 -1.20
N ARG A 220 11.58 10.18 -0.94
CA ARG A 220 10.67 10.75 -1.92
C ARG A 220 11.16 12.14 -2.33
N VAL A 221 11.06 12.44 -3.62
CA VAL A 221 11.35 13.76 -4.18
C VAL A 221 10.08 14.48 -4.63
N GLY A 222 8.93 13.79 -4.57
CA GLY A 222 7.63 14.34 -4.98
C GLY A 222 7.48 14.43 -6.49
N ALA A 223 6.36 14.99 -6.93
CA ALA A 223 6.06 15.17 -8.35
C ALA A 223 6.70 16.44 -8.93
N ARG A 224 7.07 16.41 -10.22
CA ARG A 224 7.66 17.52 -10.99
C ARG A 224 6.86 17.80 -12.27
N PHE A 225 5.55 17.99 -12.13
CA PHE A 225 4.70 18.36 -13.27
C PHE A 225 4.96 19.78 -13.78
#